data_AF-A0A1L6I401-F1
#
_entry.id   AF-A0A1L6I401-F1
#
_cell.length_a   1.000
_cell.length_b   1.000
_cell.length_c   1.000
_cell.angle_alpha   90.00
_cell.angle_beta   90.00
_cell.angle_gamma   90.00
#
_symmetry.space_group_name_H-M   'P 1'
#
loop_
_entity.id
_entity.type
_entity.pdbx_description
1 polymer ?
#
loop_
_entity_poly.entity_id
_entity_poly.type
_entity_poly.pdbx_seq_one_letter_code
_entity_poly.pdbx_strand_id
1 'polypeptide(L)'
;MTDIERHGSVAARLAGMLMQYQRNRLALFDWMHPGWRGRALAALPNADSPGKRALRARAADAWLRAAGCAPPPLAAFRGRAGALAALPVDDALCALRLRALHFRRAELRYWVDRESRDRVSVWLGRNASAALRWLIETPNSPAIDRLMRDYGMAPLDELDDMSLAWEGYCLFTRPGHGVPLDLLRFVWDEAAAVPNWLLAYAAASYEEDGVRVIDRLPEFFQEHVW
;
A
#
# COMPACT_ATOMS: atom_id res chain seq x y z
N MET A 1 32.58 3.53 -11.27
CA MET A 1 31.16 3.64 -11.63
C MET A 1 31.00 4.96 -12.36
N THR A 2 30.87 4.91 -13.69
CA THR A 2 30.83 6.12 -14.53
C THR A 2 29.44 6.75 -14.47
N ASP A 3 29.34 8.04 -14.74
CA ASP A 3 28.08 8.78 -14.66
C ASP A 3 26.99 8.16 -15.56
N ILE A 4 27.39 7.57 -16.69
CA ILE A 4 26.50 6.89 -17.64
C ILE A 4 25.88 5.61 -17.05
N GLU A 5 26.65 4.82 -16.29
CA GLU A 5 26.14 3.61 -15.62
C GLU A 5 25.12 3.96 -14.52
N ARG A 6 25.39 5.06 -13.79
CA ARG A 6 24.52 5.55 -12.72
C ARG A 6 23.21 6.14 -13.27
N HIS A 7 23.28 6.92 -14.35
CA HIS A 7 22.10 7.50 -14.98
C HIS A 7 21.26 6.46 -15.75
N GLY A 8 21.90 5.48 -16.38
CA GLY A 8 21.22 4.35 -17.02
C GLY A 8 20.42 3.51 -16.01
N SER A 9 20.98 3.28 -14.83
CA SER A 9 20.31 2.57 -13.73
C SER A 9 19.09 3.32 -13.19
N VAL A 10 19.17 4.64 -12.99
CA VAL A 10 18.03 5.44 -12.50
C VAL A 10 16.89 5.52 -13.53
N ALA A 11 17.21 5.67 -14.82
CA ALA A 11 16.23 5.72 -15.89
C ALA A 11 15.51 4.37 -16.06
N ALA A 12 16.26 3.27 -16.03
CA ALA A 12 15.70 1.91 -16.05
C ALA A 12 14.73 1.70 -14.87
N ARG A 13 15.13 2.14 -13.66
CA ARG A 13 14.28 2.04 -12.47
C ARG A 13 12.97 2.80 -12.59
N LEU A 14 13.03 4.04 -13.05
CA LEU A 14 11.82 4.83 -13.26
C LEU A 14 10.93 4.21 -14.35
N ALA A 15 11.50 3.66 -15.41
CA ALA A 15 10.74 2.96 -16.44
C ALA A 15 10.05 1.71 -15.89
N GLY A 16 10.76 0.88 -15.10
CA GLY A 16 10.20 -0.30 -14.43
C GLY A 16 9.02 0.07 -13.54
N MET A 17 9.18 1.10 -12.71
CA MET A 17 8.12 1.60 -11.84
C MET A 17 6.88 2.07 -12.61
N LEU A 18 7.07 2.84 -13.69
CA LEU A 18 5.97 3.31 -14.53
C LEU A 18 5.25 2.16 -15.23
N MET A 19 6.01 1.19 -15.74
CA MET A 19 5.46 0.01 -16.39
C MET A 19 4.61 -0.82 -15.43
N GLN A 20 5.10 -1.04 -14.21
CA GLN A 20 4.34 -1.78 -13.21
C GLN A 20 3.12 -1.01 -12.71
N TYR A 21 3.26 0.29 -12.46
CA TYR A 21 2.12 1.14 -12.10
C TYR A 21 1.04 1.12 -13.19
N GLN A 22 1.44 1.18 -14.46
CA GLN A 22 0.53 1.05 -15.58
C GLN A 22 -0.14 -0.33 -15.63
N ARG A 23 0.58 -1.42 -15.35
CA ARG A 23 -0.05 -2.76 -15.23
C ARG A 23 -1.12 -2.78 -14.14
N ASN A 24 -0.85 -2.19 -12.98
CA ASN A 24 -1.84 -2.11 -11.89
C ASN A 24 -3.09 -1.33 -12.33
N ARG A 25 -2.92 -0.20 -13.03
CA ARG A 25 -4.04 0.58 -13.59
C ARG A 25 -4.86 -0.23 -14.59
N LEU A 26 -4.20 -0.96 -15.49
CA LEU A 26 -4.87 -1.76 -16.51
C LEU A 26 -5.62 -2.97 -15.93
N ALA A 27 -5.11 -3.52 -14.82
CA ALA A 27 -5.71 -4.61 -14.07
C ALA A 27 -6.75 -4.15 -13.03
N LEU A 28 -7.14 -2.86 -13.01
CA LEU A 28 -8.02 -2.27 -12.00
C LEU A 28 -9.25 -3.13 -11.68
N PHE A 29 -9.98 -3.54 -12.72
CA PHE A 29 -11.21 -4.30 -12.57
C PHE A 29 -11.02 -5.73 -12.03
N ASP A 30 -9.78 -6.17 -11.86
CA ASP A 30 -9.47 -7.49 -11.35
C ASP A 30 -9.32 -7.44 -9.82
N TRP A 31 -8.73 -6.37 -9.28
CA TRP A 31 -8.44 -6.21 -7.85
C TRP A 31 -9.31 -5.17 -7.12
N MET A 32 -10.00 -4.26 -7.81
CA MET A 32 -10.82 -3.23 -7.13
C MET A 32 -11.97 -3.85 -6.34
N HIS A 33 -12.35 -3.22 -5.24
CA HIS A 33 -13.49 -3.62 -4.42
C HIS A 33 -14.78 -3.66 -5.27
N PRO A 34 -15.62 -4.71 -5.13
CA PRO A 34 -16.88 -4.80 -5.83
C PRO A 34 -17.82 -3.62 -5.59
N GLY A 35 -17.74 -2.95 -4.43
CA GLY A 35 -18.54 -1.76 -4.11
C GLY A 35 -18.35 -0.61 -5.10
N TRP A 36 -17.18 -0.49 -5.73
CA TRP A 36 -16.92 0.48 -6.81
C TRP A 36 -17.44 0.03 -8.18
N ARG A 37 -17.72 -1.27 -8.35
CA ARG A 37 -18.13 -1.86 -9.63
C ARG A 37 -19.62 -1.60 -9.83
N GLY A 38 -19.95 -0.43 -10.37
CA GLY A 38 -21.32 -0.15 -10.85
C GLY A 38 -21.78 -1.14 -11.92
N ARG A 39 -23.09 -1.21 -12.19
CA ARG A 39 -23.69 -2.19 -13.12
C ARG A 39 -23.05 -2.22 -14.50
N ALA A 40 -22.68 -1.06 -15.04
CA ALA A 40 -22.07 -0.97 -16.37
C ALA A 40 -20.68 -1.62 -16.45
N LEU A 41 -19.91 -1.57 -15.35
CA LEU A 41 -18.57 -2.18 -15.27
C LEU A 41 -18.65 -3.69 -15.06
N ALA A 42 -19.67 -4.15 -14.33
CA ALA A 42 -19.93 -5.57 -14.15
C ALA A 42 -20.23 -6.30 -15.47
N ALA A 43 -20.73 -5.57 -16.48
CA ALA A 43 -21.01 -6.10 -17.82
C ALA A 43 -19.79 -6.10 -18.76
N LEU A 44 -18.61 -5.61 -18.32
CA LEU A 44 -17.43 -5.61 -19.17
C LEU A 44 -16.95 -7.04 -19.46
N PRO A 45 -16.61 -7.36 -20.72
CA PRO A 45 -16.16 -8.70 -21.07
C PRO A 45 -14.81 -9.02 -20.43
N ASN A 46 -14.57 -10.31 -20.22
CA ASN A 46 -13.26 -10.83 -19.84
C ASN A 46 -12.22 -10.56 -20.94
N ALA A 47 -10.96 -10.49 -20.54
CA ALA A 47 -9.85 -10.02 -21.36
C ALA A 47 -9.25 -11.11 -22.28
N ASP A 48 -10.10 -11.98 -22.83
CA ASP A 48 -9.68 -13.23 -23.49
C ASP A 48 -9.10 -13.01 -24.90
N SER A 49 -9.42 -11.88 -25.53
CA SER A 49 -8.89 -11.51 -26.85
C SER A 49 -8.15 -10.16 -26.82
N PRO A 50 -7.23 -9.89 -27.77
CA PRO A 50 -6.53 -8.60 -27.84
C PRO A 50 -7.48 -7.39 -27.90
N GLY A 51 -8.56 -7.50 -28.67
CA GLY A 51 -9.58 -6.44 -28.77
C GLY A 51 -10.31 -6.20 -27.46
N LYS A 52 -10.69 -7.27 -26.75
CA LYS A 52 -11.32 -7.17 -25.42
C LYS A 52 -10.36 -6.59 -24.37
N ARG A 53 -9.07 -6.96 -24.41
CA ARG A 53 -8.03 -6.36 -23.56
C ARG A 53 -7.88 -4.86 -23.81
N ALA A 54 -7.81 -4.44 -25.07
CA ALA A 54 -7.70 -3.03 -25.42
C ALA A 54 -8.95 -2.23 -24.98
N LEU A 55 -10.14 -2.81 -25.10
CA LEU A 55 -11.38 -2.20 -24.61
C LEU A 55 -11.37 -2.06 -23.08
N ARG A 56 -11.02 -3.13 -22.35
CA ARG A 56 -10.94 -3.13 -20.88
C ARG A 56 -9.91 -2.13 -20.37
N ALA A 57 -8.76 -2.03 -21.03
CA ALA A 57 -7.72 -1.04 -20.76
C ALA A 57 -8.22 0.40 -20.90
N ARG A 58 -8.94 0.70 -21.99
CA ARG A 58 -9.54 2.03 -22.22
C ARG A 58 -10.62 2.34 -21.19
N ALA A 59 -11.45 1.35 -20.83
CA ALA A 59 -12.47 1.50 -19.81
C ALA A 59 -11.85 1.78 -18.43
N ALA A 60 -10.76 1.08 -18.07
CA ALA A 60 -10.04 1.30 -16.82
C ALA A 60 -9.47 2.72 -16.76
N ASP A 61 -8.80 3.20 -17.81
CA ASP A 61 -8.25 4.56 -17.83
C ASP A 61 -9.34 5.64 -17.78
N ALA A 62 -10.42 5.46 -18.54
CA ALA A 62 -11.56 6.38 -18.53
C ALA A 62 -12.23 6.45 -17.15
N TRP A 63 -12.42 5.29 -16.51
CA TRP A 63 -12.99 5.21 -15.18
C TRP A 63 -12.08 5.87 -14.14
N LEU A 64 -10.77 5.57 -14.16
CA LEU A 64 -9.80 6.16 -13.23
C LEU A 64 -9.76 7.68 -13.36
N ARG A 65 -9.79 8.23 -14.57
CA ARG A 65 -9.88 9.68 -14.77
C ARG A 65 -11.17 10.27 -14.21
N ALA A 66 -12.31 9.62 -14.44
CA ALA A 66 -13.60 10.06 -13.90
C ALA A 66 -13.63 10.01 -12.35
N ALA A 67 -12.95 9.03 -11.77
CA ALA A 67 -12.76 8.89 -10.32
C ALA A 67 -11.66 9.80 -9.74
N GLY A 68 -11.11 10.75 -10.51
CA GLY A 68 -10.06 11.68 -10.07
C GLY A 68 -8.65 11.09 -10.01
N CYS A 69 -8.44 9.83 -10.42
CA CYS A 69 -7.16 9.13 -10.44
C CYS A 69 -6.53 9.16 -11.86
N ALA A 70 -6.30 10.36 -12.39
CA ALA A 70 -5.58 10.53 -13.66
C ALA A 70 -4.12 9.99 -13.57
N PRO A 71 -3.48 9.65 -14.70
CA PRO A 71 -2.07 9.27 -14.70
C PRO A 71 -1.19 10.33 -14.01
N PRO A 72 -0.36 9.95 -13.02
CA PRO A 72 0.52 10.88 -12.32
C PRO A 72 1.59 11.45 -13.25
N PRO A 73 2.09 12.68 -12.98
CA PRO A 73 3.28 13.17 -13.65
C PRO A 73 4.50 12.32 -13.28
N LEU A 74 5.49 12.24 -14.18
CA LEU A 74 6.74 11.49 -13.94
C LEU A 74 7.42 11.86 -12.62
N ALA A 75 7.35 13.13 -12.22
CA ALA A 75 7.94 13.62 -10.98
C ALA A 75 7.39 12.89 -9.73
N ALA A 76 6.15 12.42 -9.76
CA ALA A 76 5.53 11.68 -8.64
C ALA A 76 6.22 10.33 -8.36
N PHE A 77 6.92 9.77 -9.35
CA PHE A 77 7.64 8.50 -9.23
C PHE A 77 9.09 8.65 -8.78
N ARG A 78 9.61 9.88 -8.67
CA ARG A 78 10.97 10.12 -8.19
C ARG A 78 11.12 9.96 -6.68
N GLY A 79 10.00 10.05 -5.96
CA GLY A 79 9.95 9.90 -4.51
C GLY A 79 9.56 8.49 -4.05
N ARG A 80 9.58 8.33 -2.73
CA ARG A 80 9.26 7.08 -2.01
C ARG A 80 7.84 6.56 -2.27
N ALA A 81 6.85 7.46 -2.36
CA ALA A 81 5.47 7.10 -2.71
C ALA A 81 5.36 6.44 -4.10
N GLY A 82 6.27 6.81 -5.03
CA GLY A 82 6.38 6.17 -6.33
C GLY A 82 6.71 4.69 -6.23
N ALA A 83 7.68 4.33 -5.38
CA ALA A 83 8.13 2.95 -5.21
C ALA A 83 7.00 2.07 -4.68
N LEU A 84 6.28 2.54 -3.67
CA LEU A 84 5.14 1.83 -3.09
C LEU A 84 3.99 1.65 -4.10
N ALA A 85 3.61 2.70 -4.83
CA ALA A 85 2.52 2.62 -5.81
C ALA A 85 2.86 1.72 -7.01
N ALA A 86 4.15 1.57 -7.31
CA ALA A 86 4.65 0.75 -8.39
C ALA A 86 4.86 -0.73 -8.01
N LEU A 87 4.59 -1.14 -6.77
CA LEU A 87 4.58 -2.56 -6.43
C LEU A 87 3.38 -3.28 -7.09
N PRO A 88 3.47 -4.59 -7.41
CA PRO A 88 2.29 -5.41 -7.62
C PRO A 88 1.28 -5.22 -6.48
N VAL A 89 -0.02 -5.25 -6.77
CA VAL A 89 -1.06 -4.89 -5.78
C VAL A 89 -0.93 -5.69 -4.48
N ASP A 90 -0.71 -7.01 -4.55
CA ASP A 90 -0.55 -7.85 -3.36
C ASP A 90 0.69 -7.49 -2.53
N ASP A 91 1.81 -7.16 -3.20
CA ASP A 91 3.02 -6.68 -2.54
C ASP A 91 2.80 -5.30 -1.90
N ALA A 92 2.04 -4.43 -2.58
CA ALA A 92 1.64 -3.14 -2.02
C ALA A 92 0.78 -3.34 -0.75
N LEU A 93 -0.20 -4.25 -0.76
CA LEU A 93 -1.00 -4.55 0.42
C LEU A 93 -0.15 -5.09 1.59
N CYS A 94 0.82 -5.96 1.31
CA CYS A 94 1.79 -6.40 2.30
C CYS A 94 2.60 -5.22 2.88
N ALA A 95 3.06 -4.29 2.03
CA ALA A 95 3.78 -3.09 2.46
C ALA A 95 2.92 -2.15 3.32
N LEU A 96 1.62 -2.05 3.03
CA LEU A 96 0.67 -1.29 3.84
C LEU A 96 0.45 -1.94 5.20
N ARG A 97 0.26 -3.28 5.25
CA ARG A 97 0.19 -4.01 6.53
C ARG A 97 1.46 -3.83 7.35
N LEU A 98 2.62 -3.89 6.70
CA LEU A 98 3.91 -3.61 7.34
C LEU A 98 3.94 -2.20 7.94
N ARG A 99 3.39 -1.19 7.26
CA ARG A 99 3.28 0.18 7.78
C ARG A 99 2.39 0.30 9.01
N ALA A 100 1.28 -0.43 9.03
CA ALA A 100 0.38 -0.50 10.19
C ALA A 100 1.02 -1.24 11.37
N LEU A 101 1.67 -2.38 11.11
CA LEU A 101 2.43 -3.12 12.14
C LEU A 101 3.60 -2.30 12.68
N HIS A 102 4.30 -1.54 11.83
CA HIS A 102 5.32 -0.60 12.27
C HIS A 102 4.72 0.41 13.25
N PHE A 103 3.54 0.96 12.96
CA PHE A 103 2.87 1.85 13.89
C PHE A 103 2.52 1.16 15.22
N ARG A 104 2.04 -0.09 15.17
CA ARG A 104 1.60 -0.90 16.31
C ARG A 104 2.70 -1.73 16.98
N ARG A 105 3.98 -1.38 16.79
CA ARG A 105 5.14 -2.12 17.34
C ARG A 105 5.07 -2.33 18.86
N ALA A 106 4.46 -1.42 19.61
CA ALA A 106 4.27 -1.57 21.05
C ALA A 106 3.41 -2.79 21.38
N GLU A 107 2.30 -2.97 20.66
CA GLU A 107 1.39 -4.09 20.79
C GLU A 107 2.03 -5.41 20.34
N LEU A 108 2.74 -5.37 19.21
CA LEU A 108 3.40 -6.53 18.60
C LEU A 108 4.48 -7.15 19.51
N ARG A 109 5.09 -6.39 20.42
CA ARG A 109 6.08 -6.94 21.38
C ARG A 109 5.47 -7.97 22.34
N TYR A 110 4.16 -7.93 22.55
CA TYR A 110 3.44 -8.88 23.41
C TYR A 110 2.90 -10.08 22.64
N TRP A 111 2.95 -10.04 21.29
CA TRP A 111 2.52 -11.10 20.38
C TRP A 111 3.60 -12.18 20.22
N VAL A 112 3.89 -12.87 21.33
CA VAL A 112 4.99 -13.83 21.41
C VAL A 112 4.56 -15.28 21.19
N ASP A 113 3.27 -15.58 21.25
CA ASP A 113 2.75 -16.93 21.05
C ASP A 113 2.81 -17.36 19.58
N ARG A 114 2.57 -18.66 19.34
CA ARG A 114 2.66 -19.24 18.00
C ARG A 114 1.58 -18.73 17.06
N GLU A 115 0.34 -18.60 17.54
CA GLU A 115 -0.81 -18.20 16.74
C GLU A 115 -0.64 -16.77 16.22
N SER A 116 -0.20 -15.87 17.11
CA SER A 116 0.15 -14.50 16.76
C SER A 116 1.24 -14.43 15.67
N ARG A 117 2.29 -15.25 15.77
CA ARG A 117 3.35 -15.30 14.75
C ARG A 117 2.87 -15.88 13.43
N ASP A 118 2.01 -16.89 13.47
CA ASP A 118 1.41 -17.49 12.28
C ASP A 118 0.52 -16.45 11.57
N ARG A 119 -0.25 -15.65 12.33
CA ARG A 119 -1.07 -14.55 11.80
C ARG A 119 -0.23 -13.45 11.15
N VAL A 120 0.85 -13.01 11.79
CA VAL A 120 1.79 -12.05 11.17
C VAL A 120 2.42 -12.63 9.90
N SER A 121 2.68 -13.93 9.88
CA SER A 121 3.19 -14.62 8.69
C SER A 121 2.21 -14.62 7.53
N VAL A 122 0.91 -14.78 7.80
CA VAL A 122 -0.15 -14.62 6.81
C VAL A 122 -0.19 -13.17 6.27
N TRP A 123 -0.06 -12.17 7.14
CA TRP A 123 -0.12 -10.76 6.73
C TRP A 123 1.06 -10.28 5.88
N LEU A 124 2.27 -10.72 6.19
CA LEU A 124 3.52 -10.26 5.57
C LEU A 124 4.10 -11.23 4.54
N GLY A 125 3.53 -12.43 4.42
CA GLY A 125 3.91 -13.44 3.45
C GLY A 125 5.36 -13.92 3.60
N ARG A 126 6.03 -14.14 2.47
CA ARG A 126 7.36 -14.79 2.40
C ARG A 126 8.45 -14.14 3.26
N ASN A 127 8.34 -12.84 3.55
CA ASN A 127 9.35 -12.07 4.27
C ASN A 127 8.94 -11.74 5.71
N ALA A 128 7.90 -12.39 6.23
CA ALA A 128 7.36 -12.13 7.55
C ALA A 128 8.40 -12.26 8.67
N SER A 129 9.24 -13.29 8.66
CA SER A 129 10.24 -13.49 9.72
C SER A 129 11.27 -12.35 9.80
N ALA A 130 11.73 -11.87 8.65
CA ALA A 130 12.69 -10.75 8.58
C ALA A 130 12.02 -9.43 8.96
N ALA A 131 10.81 -9.19 8.47
CA ALA A 131 10.03 -8.00 8.80
C ALA A 131 9.66 -7.96 10.28
N LEU A 132 9.20 -9.07 10.86
CA LEU A 132 8.86 -9.18 12.28
C LEU A 132 10.07 -8.93 13.18
N ARG A 133 11.24 -9.49 12.84
CA ARG A 133 12.48 -9.20 13.57
C ARG A 133 12.78 -7.70 13.57
N TRP A 134 12.76 -7.08 12.40
CA TRP A 134 12.99 -5.64 12.25
C TRP A 134 11.97 -4.82 13.06
N LEU A 135 10.69 -5.19 13.02
CA LEU A 135 9.64 -4.51 13.78
C LEU A 135 9.87 -4.57 15.30
N ILE A 136 10.26 -5.74 15.83
CA ILE A 136 10.52 -5.93 17.26
C ILE A 136 11.76 -5.14 17.71
N GLU A 137 12.84 -5.19 16.91
CA GLU A 137 14.11 -4.52 17.19
C GLU A 137 14.04 -3.00 17.06
N THR A 138 13.07 -2.47 16.29
CA THR A 138 12.93 -1.03 16.09
C THR A 138 12.44 -0.34 17.38
N PRO A 139 13.24 0.56 17.99
CA PRO A 139 12.89 1.23 19.24
C PRO A 139 11.82 2.31 19.03
N ASN A 140 11.41 2.97 20.12
CA ASN A 140 10.52 4.14 20.09
C ASN A 140 9.18 3.89 19.37
N SER A 141 8.46 2.87 19.82
CA SER A 141 7.10 2.62 19.34
C SER A 141 6.16 3.70 19.88
N PRO A 142 5.22 4.21 19.07
CA PRO A 142 4.17 5.11 19.55
C PRO A 142 3.38 4.49 20.71
N ALA A 143 3.02 5.32 21.69
CA ALA A 143 2.14 4.92 22.77
C ALA A 143 0.69 4.91 22.26
N ILE A 144 0.17 3.74 21.94
CA ILE A 144 -1.16 3.57 21.36
C ILE A 144 -2.27 3.38 22.40
N ASP A 145 -1.94 3.21 23.69
CA ASP A 145 -2.91 2.94 24.76
C ASP A 145 -4.03 3.99 24.82
N ARG A 146 -3.67 5.26 24.61
CA ARG A 146 -4.62 6.36 24.56
C ARG A 146 -5.51 6.29 23.32
N LEU A 147 -4.97 5.86 22.18
CA LEU A 147 -5.72 5.71 20.93
C LEU A 147 -6.76 4.58 21.04
N MET A 148 -6.39 3.48 21.70
CA MET A 148 -7.30 2.37 21.98
C MET A 148 -8.41 2.80 22.93
N ARG A 149 -8.06 3.47 24.05
CA ARG A 149 -9.01 3.87 25.09
C ARG A 149 -9.97 4.99 24.66
N ASP A 150 -9.43 6.05 24.06
CA ASP A 150 -10.17 7.31 23.86
C ASP A 150 -10.74 7.43 22.43
N TYR A 151 -10.19 6.71 21.46
CA TYR A 151 -10.51 6.89 20.03
C TYR A 151 -10.88 5.59 19.30
N GLY A 152 -11.09 4.50 20.05
CA GLY A 152 -11.62 3.24 19.51
C GLY A 152 -10.68 2.53 18.53
N MET A 153 -9.36 2.67 18.71
CA MET A 153 -8.40 1.87 17.97
C MET A 153 -8.54 0.39 18.38
N ALA A 154 -9.00 -0.45 17.46
CA ALA A 154 -9.12 -1.89 17.70
C ALA A 154 -7.73 -2.53 17.93
N PRO A 155 -7.61 -3.53 18.81
CA PRO A 155 -6.39 -4.32 18.96
C PRO A 155 -6.11 -5.18 17.72
N LEU A 156 -4.86 -5.63 17.56
CA LEU A 156 -4.37 -6.39 16.40
C LEU A 156 -5.10 -7.72 16.21
N ASP A 157 -5.62 -8.33 17.27
CA ASP A 157 -6.30 -9.62 17.24
C ASP A 157 -7.73 -9.51 16.67
N GLU A 158 -8.28 -8.31 16.66
CA GLU A 158 -9.57 -8.00 16.04
C GLU A 158 -9.44 -7.59 14.55
N LEU A 159 -8.22 -7.30 14.06
CA LEU A 159 -8.02 -6.82 12.68
C LEU A 159 -7.81 -7.95 11.68
N ASP A 160 -8.59 -7.96 10.60
CA ASP A 160 -8.26 -8.77 9.42
C ASP A 160 -7.15 -8.13 8.57
N ASP A 161 -6.70 -8.87 7.55
CA ASP A 161 -5.60 -8.46 6.67
C ASP A 161 -5.94 -7.19 5.88
N MET A 162 -7.21 -7.00 5.52
CA MET A 162 -7.69 -5.86 4.75
C MET A 162 -7.85 -4.59 5.60
N SER A 163 -8.33 -4.73 6.83
CA SER A 163 -8.45 -3.65 7.80
C SER A 163 -7.06 -3.17 8.22
N LEU A 164 -6.13 -4.08 8.46
CA LEU A 164 -4.74 -3.74 8.75
C LEU A 164 -4.07 -3.01 7.57
N ALA A 165 -4.32 -3.47 6.34
CA ALA A 165 -3.84 -2.77 5.13
C ALA A 165 -4.48 -1.38 4.97
N TRP A 166 -5.75 -1.20 5.33
CA TRP A 166 -6.44 0.09 5.30
C TRP A 166 -5.83 1.09 6.27
N GLU A 167 -5.52 0.66 7.50
CA GLU A 167 -4.79 1.49 8.46
C GLU A 167 -3.44 1.92 7.89
N GLY A 168 -2.72 0.98 7.28
CA GLY A 168 -1.45 1.23 6.60
C GLY A 168 -1.55 2.24 5.46
N TYR A 169 -2.58 2.12 4.62
CA TYR A 169 -2.90 3.08 3.57
C TYR A 169 -3.10 4.48 4.14
N CYS A 170 -3.99 4.62 5.12
CA CYS A 170 -4.29 5.91 5.74
C CYS A 170 -3.07 6.53 6.45
N LEU A 171 -2.19 5.69 7.01
CA LEU A 171 -0.92 6.10 7.60
C LEU A 171 0.09 6.64 6.57
N PHE A 172 -0.04 6.28 5.29
CA PHE A 172 0.74 6.85 4.19
C PHE A 172 0.07 8.05 3.51
N THR A 173 -1.26 8.02 3.32
CA THR A 173 -1.99 8.96 2.44
C THR A 173 -2.60 10.19 3.14
N ARG A 174 -2.07 10.59 4.30
CA ARG A 174 -2.53 11.82 4.98
C ARG A 174 -2.54 13.04 4.04
N PRO A 175 -3.43 14.03 4.28
CA PRO A 175 -3.79 15.05 3.30
C PRO A 175 -2.54 15.77 2.76
N GLY A 176 -2.31 15.63 1.45
CA GLY A 176 -1.15 16.17 0.74
C GLY A 176 -0.28 15.11 0.03
N HIS A 177 -0.40 13.84 0.39
CA HIS A 177 0.45 12.75 -0.14
C HIS A 177 -0.38 11.56 -0.66
N GLY A 178 -1.22 11.81 -1.67
CA GLY A 178 -2.01 10.75 -2.29
C GLY A 178 -1.36 10.17 -3.55
N VAL A 179 -0.78 11.01 -4.40
CA VAL A 179 -0.30 10.59 -5.72
C VAL A 179 1.13 10.07 -5.63
N PRO A 180 1.47 8.89 -6.19
CA PRO A 180 0.65 8.01 -7.04
C PRO A 180 -0.12 6.89 -6.30
N LEU A 181 -0.05 6.86 -4.97
CA LEU A 181 -0.63 5.84 -4.09
C LEU A 181 -2.17 5.77 -4.10
N ASP A 182 -2.85 6.84 -4.52
CA ASP A 182 -4.31 6.95 -4.62
C ASP A 182 -4.96 5.83 -5.43
N LEU A 183 -4.22 5.22 -6.36
CA LEU A 183 -4.69 4.04 -7.09
C LEU A 183 -5.11 2.92 -6.13
N LEU A 184 -4.40 2.71 -5.02
CA LEU A 184 -4.70 1.64 -4.08
C LEU A 184 -5.99 1.91 -3.28
N ARG A 185 -6.53 3.14 -3.26
CA ARG A 185 -7.79 3.46 -2.56
C ARG A 185 -8.94 2.55 -2.99
N PHE A 186 -8.93 2.12 -4.25
CA PHE A 186 -9.99 1.30 -4.83
C PHE A 186 -9.99 -0.15 -4.38
N VAL A 187 -8.99 -0.59 -3.59
CA VAL A 187 -8.98 -1.92 -2.97
C VAL A 187 -10.08 -2.05 -1.91
N TRP A 188 -10.36 -0.98 -1.18
CA TRP A 188 -11.40 -0.94 -0.13
C TRP A 188 -12.69 -0.36 -0.65
N ASP A 189 -13.78 -0.58 0.08
CA ASP A 189 -15.09 -0.05 -0.25
C ASP A 189 -15.10 1.49 -0.41
N GLU A 190 -16.01 2.01 -1.22
CA GLU A 190 -16.20 3.46 -1.39
C GLU A 190 -16.50 4.15 -0.06
N ALA A 191 -17.30 3.52 0.79
CA ALA A 191 -17.67 4.02 2.10
C ALA A 191 -16.60 3.79 3.19
N ALA A 192 -15.44 3.22 2.85
CA ALA A 192 -14.36 3.00 3.81
C ALA A 192 -13.93 4.33 4.47
N ALA A 193 -14.22 4.46 5.76
CA ALA A 193 -13.93 5.65 6.54
C ALA A 193 -12.51 5.60 7.10
N VAL A 194 -11.87 6.76 7.20
CA VAL A 194 -10.60 6.90 7.91
C VAL A 194 -10.85 6.62 9.40
N PRO A 195 -10.09 5.72 10.06
CA PRO A 195 -10.26 5.43 11.47
C PRO A 195 -10.16 6.70 12.35
N ASN A 196 -11.06 6.85 13.32
CA ASN A 196 -11.10 8.03 14.21
C ASN A 196 -9.77 8.23 14.95
N TRP A 197 -9.15 7.14 15.38
CA TRP A 197 -7.84 7.19 16.04
C TRP A 197 -6.75 7.78 15.15
N LEU A 198 -6.81 7.59 13.82
CA LEU A 198 -5.85 8.18 12.89
C LEU A 198 -6.02 9.69 12.78
N LEU A 199 -7.26 10.18 12.85
CA LEU A 199 -7.55 11.62 12.87
C LEU A 199 -7.04 12.27 14.17
N ALA A 200 -7.13 11.57 15.29
CA ALA A 200 -6.60 12.02 16.58
C ALA A 200 -5.07 11.97 16.64
N TYR A 201 -4.48 10.89 16.11
CA TYR A 201 -3.04 10.69 15.97
C TYR A 201 -2.46 11.85 15.15
N ALA A 202 -3.01 12.07 13.95
CA ALA A 202 -2.61 13.06 12.97
C ALA A 202 -2.16 14.45 13.50
N ALA A 203 -2.71 14.94 14.62
CA ALA A 203 -2.29 16.19 15.22
C ALA A 203 -0.82 16.22 15.76
N ALA A 204 -0.12 15.08 15.90
CA ALA A 204 1.07 14.96 16.76
C ALA A 204 2.41 14.49 16.11
N SER A 205 2.71 14.80 14.84
CA SER A 205 4.01 14.57 14.13
C SER A 205 4.34 13.14 13.65
N TYR A 206 4.53 12.95 12.32
CA TYR A 206 4.55 11.61 11.67
C TYR A 206 5.49 11.34 10.50
N GLU A 207 6.17 12.35 9.96
CA GLU A 207 6.82 12.17 8.66
C GLU A 207 7.97 11.16 8.68
N GLU A 208 8.68 11.02 9.80
CA GLU A 208 9.85 10.14 9.90
C GLU A 208 9.51 8.63 9.90
N ASP A 209 8.36 8.23 10.45
CA ASP A 209 8.02 6.81 10.63
C ASP A 209 7.59 6.13 9.32
N GLY A 210 6.89 6.86 8.45
CA GLY A 210 6.53 6.34 7.12
C GLY A 210 7.75 6.15 6.22
N VAL A 211 8.74 7.03 6.35
CA VAL A 211 10.00 6.98 5.59
C VAL A 211 10.78 5.70 5.88
N ARG A 212 10.88 5.31 7.16
CA ARG A 212 11.62 4.10 7.56
C ARG A 212 11.05 2.82 6.95
N VAL A 213 9.72 2.72 6.84
CA VAL A 213 9.08 1.54 6.23
C VAL A 213 9.40 1.48 4.74
N ILE A 214 9.30 2.62 4.03
CA ILE A 214 9.56 2.65 2.58
C ILE A 214 11.01 2.29 2.25
N ASP A 215 11.96 2.79 3.05
CA ASP A 215 13.39 2.50 2.84
C ASP A 215 13.73 1.00 3.02
N ARG A 216 12.85 0.22 3.68
CA ARG A 216 13.01 -1.23 3.89
C ARG A 216 12.23 -2.09 2.89
N LEU A 217 11.40 -1.49 2.03
CA LEU A 217 10.71 -2.23 0.97
C LEU A 217 11.63 -3.03 0.03
N PRO A 218 12.85 -2.56 -0.37
CA PRO A 218 13.72 -3.36 -1.24
C PRO A 218 14.12 -4.70 -0.60
N GLU A 219 14.24 -4.74 0.72
CA GLU A 219 14.64 -5.92 1.47
C GLU A 219 13.50 -6.94 1.59
N PHE A 220 12.25 -6.48 1.54
CA PHE A 220 11.05 -7.30 1.74
C PHE A 220 10.26 -7.57 0.47
N PHE A 221 10.54 -6.87 -0.62
CA PHE A 221 9.85 -7.04 -1.89
C PHE A 221 10.93 -7.10 -2.96
N GLN A 222 11.03 -8.26 -3.63
CA GLN A 222 12.14 -8.57 -4.55
C GLN A 222 12.42 -7.43 -5.53
N GLU A 223 13.71 -7.19 -5.77
CA GLU A 223 14.26 -6.22 -6.74
C GLU A 223 13.81 -6.44 -8.20
N HIS A 224 13.02 -7.47 -8.52
CA HIS A 224 12.69 -7.86 -9.91
C HIS A 224 11.72 -6.91 -10.62
N VAL A 225 11.45 -5.74 -10.05
CA VAL A 225 10.59 -4.69 -10.64
C VAL A 225 11.25 -3.30 -10.56
N TRP A 226 12.55 -3.25 -10.25
CA TRP A 226 13.26 -2.02 -9.92
C TRP A 226 14.25 -1.71 -11.02
#